data_AF-A0A0C5B1D4-F1
#
_entry.id   AF-A0A0C5B1D4-F1
#
_cell.length_a   1.000
_cell.length_b   1.000
_cell.length_c   1.000
_cell.angle_alpha   90.00
_cell.angle_beta   90.00
_cell.angle_gamma   90.00
#
_symmetry.space_group_name_H-M   'P 1'
#
loop_
_entity.id
_entity.type
_entity.pdbx_description
1 polymer ?
#
loop_
_entity_poly.entity_id
_entity_poly.type
_entity_poly.pdbx_seq_one_letter_code
_entity_poly.pdbx_strand_id
1 'polypeptide(L)'
;MGRDAAITAEQVNAIADTMKAEGLKPTLRSVRERLGGVGSMGTISKLLQRWKAAQDQQPSPTLAVPPALQRAIVDWMALELSAARATLEAELADLQQAAADLATENERQLDLIAARDDEIEALSIDKAEAEGKAGQLALDLAAARDEATRERQAAEQARTELAKAQLRLEAMPRLETDLTAVRAELDDERRARIAAEQSVAVLNAQKVDLSARLEDARTLIERAEAEVERARTEARAAGEQAAQLRGQTGRRPAKRVKAKLP
;
A
#
# COMPACT_ATOMS: atom_id res chain seq x y z
N MET A 1 87.56 50.90 113.34
CA MET A 1 88.15 50.98 111.99
C MET A 1 89.13 49.82 111.83
N GLY A 2 88.69 48.71 111.23
CA GLY A 2 89.53 47.58 110.82
C GLY A 2 88.84 46.94 109.63
N ARG A 3 89.49 46.95 108.46
CA ARG A 3 88.89 46.62 107.16
C ARG A 3 88.44 45.15 107.14
N ASP A 4 87.16 44.89 106.90
CA ASP A 4 86.71 43.55 106.49
C ASP A 4 87.44 43.18 105.20
N ALA A 5 88.19 42.08 105.24
CA ALA A 5 88.85 41.53 104.06
C ALA A 5 87.80 41.27 102.97
N ALA A 6 87.90 41.97 101.84
CA ALA A 6 86.99 41.80 100.72
C ALA A 6 87.23 40.42 100.09
N ILE A 7 86.28 39.49 100.24
CA ILE A 7 86.34 38.17 99.60
C ILE A 7 86.18 38.32 98.09
N THR A 8 87.09 37.71 97.34
CA THR A 8 87.10 37.78 95.87
C THR A 8 86.38 36.58 95.25
N ALA A 9 85.94 36.74 94.00
CA ALA A 9 85.34 35.67 93.20
C ALA A 9 86.31 34.48 93.04
N GLU A 10 87.59 34.77 92.81
CA GLU A 10 88.65 33.77 92.62
C GLU A 10 88.82 32.87 93.84
N GLN A 11 88.76 33.42 95.06
CA GLN A 11 88.85 32.65 96.30
C GLN A 11 87.67 31.68 96.46
N VAL A 12 86.45 32.16 96.18
CA VAL A 12 85.23 31.34 96.25
C VAL A 12 85.26 30.24 95.19
N ASN A 13 85.68 30.57 93.96
CA ASN A 13 85.78 29.63 92.85
C ASN A 13 86.84 28.56 93.14
N ALA A 14 88.05 28.95 93.56
CA ALA A 14 89.13 28.01 93.87
C ALA A 14 88.72 27.01 94.96
N ILE A 15 88.04 27.47 96.02
CA ILE A 15 87.52 26.57 97.06
C ILE A 15 86.41 25.67 96.51
N ALA A 16 85.50 26.21 95.71
CA ALA A 16 84.44 25.42 95.10
C ALA A 16 84.97 24.36 94.14
N ASP A 17 85.99 24.69 93.34
CA ASP A 17 86.70 23.78 92.45
C ASP A 17 87.47 22.71 93.23
N THR A 18 88.16 23.10 94.31
CA THR A 18 88.87 22.15 95.18
C THR A 18 87.90 21.18 95.85
N MET A 19 86.78 21.69 96.38
CA MET A 19 85.71 20.87 96.93
C MET A 19 85.12 19.92 95.89
N LYS A 20 84.89 20.39 94.66
CA LYS A 20 84.39 19.55 93.56
C LYS A 20 85.40 18.47 93.17
N ALA A 21 86.70 18.79 93.11
CA ALA A 21 87.77 17.83 92.83
C ALA A 21 87.89 16.76 93.92
N GLU A 22 87.62 17.11 95.18
CA GLU A 22 87.51 16.18 96.31
C GLU A 22 86.19 15.38 96.31
N GLY A 23 85.29 15.59 95.34
CA GLY A 23 83.98 14.94 95.25
C GLY A 23 82.93 15.48 96.24
N LEU A 24 83.24 16.57 96.95
CA LEU A 24 82.35 17.23 97.89
C LEU A 24 81.50 18.30 97.20
N LYS A 25 80.23 18.43 97.60
CA LYS A 25 79.33 19.46 97.05
C LYS A 25 79.66 20.84 97.63
N PRO A 26 80.04 21.84 96.83
CA PRO A 26 80.28 23.20 97.33
C PRO A 26 78.97 23.85 97.78
N THR A 27 78.75 23.86 99.10
CA THR A 27 77.63 24.54 99.75
C THR A 27 78.09 25.88 100.30
N LEU A 28 77.16 26.82 100.47
CA LEU A 28 77.47 28.15 100.98
C LEU A 28 78.18 28.09 102.36
N ARG A 29 77.76 27.18 103.24
CA ARG A 29 78.34 27.00 104.58
C ARG A 29 79.75 26.38 104.50
N SER A 30 79.94 25.33 103.71
CA SER A 30 81.24 24.65 103.59
C SER A 30 82.30 25.52 102.91
N VAL A 31 81.89 26.34 101.93
CA VAL A 31 82.79 27.29 101.26
C VAL A 31 83.23 28.39 102.24
N ARG A 32 82.30 28.91 103.07
CA ARG A 32 82.63 29.92 104.09
C ARG A 32 83.52 29.36 105.20
N GLU A 33 83.30 28.12 105.61
CA GLU A 33 84.13 27.44 106.60
C GLU A 33 85.58 27.32 106.12
N ARG A 34 85.79 26.91 104.86
CA ARG A 34 87.13 26.84 104.25
C ARG A 34 87.76 28.21 103.99
N LEU A 35 86.96 29.27 103.91
CA LEU A 35 87.42 30.67 103.89
C LEU A 35 87.77 31.21 105.29
N GLY A 36 87.75 30.37 106.34
CA GLY A 36 88.08 30.78 107.70
C GLY A 36 86.97 31.59 108.39
N GLY A 37 85.72 31.48 107.94
CA GLY A 37 84.56 32.18 108.53
C GLY A 37 84.42 33.65 108.13
N VAL A 38 85.36 34.17 107.33
CA VAL A 38 85.42 35.57 106.88
C VAL A 38 84.34 35.85 105.83
N GLY A 39 83.91 37.12 105.76
CA GLY A 39 82.97 37.67 104.76
C GLY A 39 81.49 37.29 104.92
N SER A 40 80.64 38.08 104.27
CA SER A 40 79.18 37.94 104.33
C SER A 40 78.68 36.74 103.53
N MET A 41 77.75 35.96 104.12
CA MET A 41 77.03 34.87 103.45
C MET A 41 76.35 35.32 102.15
N GLY A 42 75.88 36.56 102.10
CA GLY A 42 75.23 37.11 100.90
C GLY A 42 76.18 37.26 99.71
N THR A 43 77.43 37.66 99.97
CA THR A 43 78.45 37.83 98.93
C THR A 43 78.95 36.48 98.43
N ILE A 44 79.26 35.54 99.33
CA ILE A 44 79.69 34.19 98.96
C ILE A 44 78.59 33.45 98.19
N SER A 45 77.32 33.62 98.56
CA SER A 45 76.19 33.01 97.84
C SER A 45 76.12 33.47 96.39
N LYS A 46 76.25 34.78 96.15
CA LYS A 46 76.25 35.36 94.80
C LYS A 46 77.43 34.85 93.97
N LEU A 47 78.62 34.79 94.55
CA LEU A 47 79.82 34.29 93.87
C LEU A 47 79.74 32.79 93.57
N LEU A 48 79.28 31.99 94.53
CA LEU A 48 79.09 30.56 94.37
C LEU A 48 77.98 30.22 93.36
N GLN A 49 76.90 31.02 93.30
CA GLN A 49 75.88 30.89 92.27
C GLN A 49 76.42 31.19 90.87
N ARG A 50 77.26 32.24 90.73
CA ARG A 50 77.93 32.54 89.45
C ARG A 50 78.86 31.41 89.02
N TRP A 51 79.61 30.82 89.96
CA TRP A 51 80.44 29.65 89.69
C TRP A 51 79.62 28.43 89.22
N LYS A 52 78.50 28.13 89.90
CA LYS A 52 77.61 27.03 89.50
C LYS A 52 77.05 27.23 88.09
N ALA A 53 76.57 28.44 87.79
CA ALA A 53 76.05 28.78 86.46
C ALA A 53 77.12 28.62 85.35
N ALA A 54 78.38 28.97 85.65
CA ALA A 54 79.50 28.79 84.72
C ALA A 54 79.88 27.31 84.49
N GLN A 55 79.58 26.42 85.45
CA GLN A 55 79.77 24.98 85.28
C GLN A 55 78.68 24.32 84.45
N ASP A 56 77.41 24.73 84.59
CA ASP A 56 76.31 24.20 83.79
C ASP A 56 76.40 24.61 82.31
N GLN A 57 77.15 25.67 82.00
CA GLN A 57 77.44 26.12 80.63
C GLN A 57 78.61 25.41 79.96
N GLN A 58 79.23 24.41 80.60
CA GLN A 58 80.24 23.59 79.93
C GLN A 58 79.59 22.76 78.82
N PRO A 59 80.08 22.83 77.56
CA PRO A 59 79.47 22.13 76.45
C PRO A 59 79.49 20.63 76.70
N SER A 60 78.31 20.01 76.70
CA SER A 60 78.19 18.56 76.65
C SER A 60 78.75 18.06 75.31
N PRO A 61 79.49 16.94 75.27
CA PRO A 61 80.04 16.43 74.02
C PRO A 61 78.91 16.14 73.04
N THR A 62 79.05 16.64 71.81
CA THR A 62 78.11 16.37 70.73
C THR A 62 78.16 14.87 70.41
N LEU A 63 77.06 14.14 70.65
CA LEU A 63 76.96 12.75 70.24
C LEU A 63 76.88 12.71 68.70
N ALA A 64 77.96 12.31 68.04
CA ALA A 64 77.96 12.03 66.61
C ALA A 64 77.50 10.59 66.38
N VAL A 65 76.59 10.38 65.43
CA VAL A 65 76.18 9.03 65.02
C VAL A 65 77.37 8.32 64.38
N PRO A 66 77.74 7.10 64.82
CA PRO A 66 78.83 6.35 64.22
C PRO A 66 78.63 6.14 62.71
N PRO A 67 79.67 6.30 61.88
CA PRO A 67 79.57 6.13 60.42
C PRO A 67 78.99 4.78 59.96
N ALA A 68 79.21 3.71 60.75
CA ALA A 68 78.65 2.39 60.46
C ALA A 68 77.11 2.36 60.52
N LEU A 69 76.51 3.06 61.50
CA LEU A 69 75.06 3.19 61.62
C LEU A 69 74.46 4.05 60.49
N GLN A 70 75.17 5.10 60.09
CA GLN A 70 74.75 5.92 58.93
C GLN A 70 74.71 5.09 57.65
N ARG A 71 75.75 4.29 57.38
CA ARG A 71 75.79 3.37 56.22
C ARG A 71 74.67 2.34 56.29
N ALA A 72 74.46 1.69 57.44
CA ALA A 72 73.40 0.69 57.59
C ALA A 72 72.00 1.24 57.30
N ILE A 73 71.71 2.48 57.72
CA ILE A 73 70.43 3.15 57.42
C ILE A 73 70.31 3.43 55.92
N VAL A 74 71.36 3.96 55.28
CA VAL A 74 71.36 4.25 53.85
C VAL A 74 71.22 2.97 53.03
N ASP A 75 71.94 1.91 53.39
CA ASP A 75 71.90 0.61 52.70
C ASP A 75 70.50 -0.02 52.82
N TRP A 76 69.88 0.04 54.01
CA TRP A 76 68.52 -0.42 54.21
C TRP A 76 67.51 0.41 53.40
N MET A 77 67.61 1.75 53.43
CA MET A 77 66.75 2.61 52.63
C MET A 77 66.91 2.36 51.13
N ALA A 78 68.14 2.11 50.66
CA ALA A 78 68.41 1.79 49.26
C ALA A 78 67.77 0.45 48.87
N LEU A 79 67.84 -0.55 49.76
CA LEU A 79 67.19 -1.84 49.54
C LEU A 79 65.67 -1.70 49.44
N GLU A 80 65.03 -1.06 50.42
CA GLU A 80 63.57 -0.85 50.42
C GLU A 80 63.11 -0.02 49.22
N LEU A 81 63.86 1.04 48.87
CA LEU A 81 63.57 1.85 47.68
C LEU A 81 63.70 1.03 46.39
N SER A 82 64.71 0.15 46.30
CA SER A 82 64.87 -0.73 45.14
C SER A 82 63.71 -1.72 45.02
N ALA A 83 63.24 -2.28 46.14
CA ALA A 83 62.13 -3.23 46.16
C ALA A 83 60.82 -2.53 45.75
N ALA A 84 60.53 -1.36 46.32
CA ALA A 84 59.35 -0.59 45.96
C ALA A 84 59.37 -0.14 44.49
N ARG A 85 60.53 0.27 43.97
CA ARG A 85 60.70 0.60 42.54
C ARG A 85 60.48 -0.60 41.64
N ALA A 86 61.06 -1.76 41.98
CA ALA A 86 60.92 -2.96 41.18
C ALA A 86 59.44 -3.39 41.03
N THR A 87 58.65 -3.29 42.10
CA THR A 87 57.21 -3.56 42.04
C THR A 87 56.47 -2.58 41.13
N LEU A 88 56.73 -1.27 41.27
CA LEU A 88 56.10 -0.25 40.42
C LEU A 88 56.52 -0.37 38.95
N GLU A 89 57.78 -0.71 38.69
CA GLU A 89 58.28 -0.95 37.33
C GLU A 89 57.62 -2.18 36.69
N ALA A 90 57.39 -3.24 37.46
CA ALA A 90 56.63 -4.41 37.01
C ALA A 90 55.17 -4.05 36.69
N GLU A 91 54.48 -3.34 37.59
CA GLU A 91 53.10 -2.89 37.36
C GLU A 91 52.99 -1.95 36.15
N LEU A 92 53.96 -1.04 35.98
CA LEU A 92 54.02 -0.16 34.82
C LEU A 92 54.17 -0.96 33.52
N ALA A 93 55.04 -1.98 33.51
CA ALA A 93 55.25 -2.84 32.36
C ALA A 93 53.98 -3.64 32.02
N ASP A 94 53.30 -4.20 33.01
CA ASP A 94 52.03 -4.92 32.82
C ASP A 94 50.94 -4.01 32.26
N LEU A 95 50.80 -2.79 32.80
CA LEU A 95 49.83 -1.80 32.30
C LEU A 95 50.15 -1.33 30.89
N GLN A 96 51.43 -1.16 30.55
CA GLN A 96 51.87 -0.81 29.20
C GLN A 96 51.56 -1.93 28.20
N GLN A 97 51.79 -3.19 28.59
CA GLN A 97 51.44 -4.34 27.75
C GLN A 97 49.92 -4.43 27.56
N ALA A 98 49.14 -4.32 28.64
CA ALA A 98 47.67 -4.33 28.55
C ALA A 98 47.12 -3.19 27.68
N ALA A 99 47.72 -1.99 27.76
CA ALA A 99 47.36 -0.87 26.90
C ALA A 99 47.68 -1.14 25.42
N ALA A 100 48.83 -1.77 25.12
CA ALA A 100 49.19 -2.16 23.75
C ALA A 100 48.25 -3.23 23.18
N ASP A 101 47.89 -4.23 23.99
CA ASP A 101 46.95 -5.29 23.61
C ASP A 101 45.56 -4.70 23.34
N LEU A 102 45.08 -3.80 24.21
CA LEU A 102 43.82 -3.08 24.01
C LEU A 102 43.84 -2.18 22.78
N ALA A 103 44.94 -1.51 22.48
CA ALA A 103 45.07 -0.71 21.27
C ALA A 103 44.94 -1.60 20.01
N THR A 104 45.63 -2.74 20.00
CA THR A 104 45.59 -3.71 18.89
C THR A 104 44.17 -4.29 18.71
N GLU A 105 43.49 -4.64 19.79
CA GLU A 105 42.11 -5.16 19.72
C GLU A 105 41.12 -4.08 19.26
N ASN A 106 41.30 -2.82 19.68
CA ASN A 106 40.47 -1.72 19.18
C ASN A 106 40.66 -1.50 17.68
N GLU A 107 41.90 -1.53 17.18
CA GLU A 107 42.17 -1.44 15.73
C GLU A 107 41.47 -2.58 14.98
N ARG A 108 41.60 -3.82 15.48
CA ARG A 108 40.91 -4.99 14.89
C ARG A 108 39.38 -4.84 14.89
N GLN A 109 38.80 -4.29 15.95
CA GLN A 109 37.37 -4.06 16.05
C GLN A 109 36.90 -2.95 15.10
N LEU A 110 37.68 -1.88 14.94
CA LEU A 110 37.39 -0.81 13.98
C LEU A 110 37.38 -1.34 12.55
N ASP A 111 38.36 -2.17 12.19
CA ASP A 111 38.41 -2.82 10.86
C ASP A 111 37.19 -3.73 10.63
N LEU A 112 36.79 -4.49 11.66
CA LEU A 112 35.61 -5.33 11.58
C LEU A 112 34.33 -4.50 11.41
N ILE A 113 34.18 -3.39 12.14
CA ILE A 113 33.03 -2.49 12.03
C ILE A 113 32.97 -1.91 10.62
N ALA A 114 34.09 -1.39 10.09
CA ALA A 114 34.14 -0.87 8.73
C ALA A 114 33.72 -1.93 7.69
N ALA A 115 34.22 -3.15 7.82
CA ALA A 115 33.84 -4.24 6.92
C ALA A 115 32.36 -4.65 7.03
N ARG A 116 31.76 -4.55 8.24
CA ARG A 116 30.32 -4.79 8.44
C ARG A 116 29.47 -3.66 7.86
N ASP A 117 29.90 -2.41 8.00
CA ASP A 117 29.21 -1.26 7.43
C ASP A 117 29.19 -1.32 5.90
N ASP A 118 30.31 -1.67 5.27
CA ASP A 118 30.40 -1.91 3.83
C ASP A 118 29.44 -3.04 3.37
N GLU A 119 29.36 -4.13 4.15
CA GLU A 119 28.44 -5.24 3.85
C GLU A 119 26.96 -4.83 4.00
N ILE A 120 26.64 -4.02 5.01
CA ILE A 120 25.28 -3.49 5.21
C ILE A 120 24.89 -2.56 4.06
N GLU A 121 25.82 -1.70 3.61
CA GLU A 121 25.57 -0.82 2.46
C GLU A 121 25.33 -1.62 1.18
N ALA A 122 26.17 -2.62 0.90
CA ALA A 122 25.99 -3.51 -0.25
C ALA A 122 24.64 -4.24 -0.20
N LEU A 123 24.29 -4.85 0.94
CA LEU A 123 23.01 -5.54 1.12
C LEU A 123 21.80 -4.60 1.00
N SER A 124 21.95 -3.34 1.43
CA SER A 124 20.90 -2.32 1.29
C SER A 124 20.64 -1.97 -0.19
N ILE A 125 21.71 -1.85 -0.98
CA ILE A 125 21.62 -1.62 -2.43
C ILE A 125 20.96 -2.82 -3.11
N ASP A 126 21.42 -4.03 -2.83
CA ASP A 126 20.87 -5.26 -3.40
C ASP A 126 19.38 -5.42 -3.06
N LYS A 127 19.00 -5.10 -1.81
CA LYS A 127 17.62 -5.09 -1.37
C LYS A 127 16.78 -4.08 -2.16
N ALA A 128 17.26 -2.85 -2.32
CA ALA A 128 16.54 -1.82 -3.07
C ALA A 128 16.34 -2.21 -4.54
N GLU A 129 17.36 -2.82 -5.16
CA GLU A 129 17.26 -3.33 -6.53
C GLU A 129 16.25 -4.47 -6.64
N ALA A 130 16.28 -5.43 -5.70
CA ALA A 130 15.34 -6.54 -5.66
C ALA A 130 13.90 -6.08 -5.45
N GLU A 131 13.66 -5.12 -4.54
CA GLU A 131 12.35 -4.52 -4.30
C GLU A 131 11.84 -3.77 -5.54
N GLY A 132 12.72 -3.03 -6.24
CA GLY A 132 12.39 -2.38 -7.51
C GLY A 132 11.97 -3.38 -8.60
N LYS A 133 12.73 -4.46 -8.78
CA LYS A 133 12.39 -5.54 -9.72
C LYS A 133 11.07 -6.23 -9.35
N ALA A 134 10.85 -6.51 -8.07
CA ALA A 134 9.62 -7.13 -7.60
C ALA A 134 8.40 -6.23 -7.84
N GLY A 135 8.55 -4.92 -7.62
CA GLY A 135 7.51 -3.93 -7.93
C GLY A 135 7.15 -3.90 -9.42
N GLN A 136 8.15 -3.89 -10.30
CA GLN A 136 7.92 -3.92 -11.75
C GLN A 136 7.22 -5.20 -12.19
N LEU A 137 7.69 -6.36 -11.74
CA LEU A 137 7.08 -7.66 -12.06
C LEU A 137 5.63 -7.74 -11.57
N ALA A 138 5.30 -7.13 -10.43
CA ALA A 138 3.93 -7.08 -9.93
C ALA A 138 3.02 -6.22 -10.84
N LEU A 139 3.51 -5.09 -11.35
CA LEU A 139 2.79 -4.25 -12.30
C LEU A 139 2.58 -4.98 -13.64
N ASP A 140 3.62 -5.61 -14.16
CA ASP A 140 3.55 -6.37 -15.42
C ASP A 140 2.57 -7.54 -15.31
N LEU A 141 2.58 -8.25 -14.17
CA LEU A 141 1.63 -9.33 -13.89
C LEU A 141 0.19 -8.84 -13.81
N ALA A 142 -0.04 -7.67 -13.19
CA ALA A 142 -1.37 -7.06 -13.14
C ALA A 142 -1.87 -6.70 -14.55
N ALA A 143 -1.04 -6.04 -15.35
CA ALA A 143 -1.36 -5.68 -16.73
C ALA A 143 -1.66 -6.92 -17.59
N ALA A 144 -0.84 -7.98 -17.48
CA ALA A 144 -1.07 -9.23 -18.21
C ALA A 144 -2.38 -9.93 -17.81
N ARG A 145 -2.77 -9.86 -16.52
CA ARG A 145 -4.04 -10.42 -16.03
C ARG A 145 -5.25 -9.63 -16.56
N ASP A 146 -5.14 -8.31 -16.60
CA ASP A 146 -6.20 -7.45 -17.14
C ASP A 146 -6.39 -7.71 -18.64
N GLU A 147 -5.31 -7.79 -19.40
CA GLU A 147 -5.37 -8.10 -20.83
C GLU A 147 -5.95 -9.49 -21.09
N ALA A 148 -5.50 -10.52 -20.37
CA ALA A 148 -6.07 -11.86 -20.47
C ALA A 148 -7.56 -11.90 -20.13
N THR A 149 -8.02 -11.06 -19.21
CA THR A 149 -9.46 -10.95 -18.88
C THR A 149 -10.24 -10.31 -20.02
N ARG A 150 -9.72 -9.25 -20.63
CA ARG A 150 -10.33 -8.59 -21.80
C ARG A 150 -10.40 -9.51 -23.01
N GLU A 151 -9.30 -10.21 -23.31
CA GLU A 151 -9.26 -11.18 -24.40
C GLU A 151 -10.27 -12.30 -24.20
N ARG A 152 -10.40 -12.85 -22.97
CA ARG A 152 -11.42 -13.86 -22.66
C ARG A 152 -12.83 -13.33 -22.89
N GLN A 153 -13.14 -12.12 -22.45
CA GLN A 153 -14.46 -11.52 -22.66
C GLN A 153 -14.74 -11.30 -24.15
N ALA A 154 -13.77 -10.80 -24.91
CA ALA A 154 -13.88 -10.62 -26.36
C ALA A 154 -14.09 -11.95 -27.08
N ALA A 155 -13.37 -13.01 -26.68
CA ALA A 155 -13.54 -14.35 -27.24
C ALA A 155 -14.93 -14.94 -26.95
N GLU A 156 -15.46 -14.78 -25.74
CA GLU A 156 -16.81 -15.24 -25.40
C GLU A 156 -17.90 -14.48 -26.15
N GLN A 157 -17.74 -13.16 -26.33
CA GLN A 157 -18.63 -12.36 -27.18
C GLN A 157 -18.58 -12.83 -28.64
N ALA A 158 -17.38 -13.03 -29.19
CA ALA A 158 -17.20 -13.52 -30.55
C ALA A 158 -17.82 -14.92 -30.76
N ARG A 159 -17.66 -15.83 -29.79
CA ARG A 159 -18.30 -17.16 -29.81
C ARG A 159 -19.83 -17.06 -29.80
N THR A 160 -20.36 -16.16 -28.97
CA THR A 160 -21.82 -15.93 -28.89
C THR A 160 -22.38 -15.37 -30.20
N GLU A 161 -21.72 -14.37 -30.79
CA GLU A 161 -22.14 -13.80 -32.07
C GLU A 161 -21.99 -14.79 -33.22
N LEU A 162 -20.94 -15.61 -33.21
CA LEU A 162 -20.79 -16.72 -34.17
C LEU A 162 -21.93 -17.71 -34.07
N ALA A 163 -22.30 -18.15 -32.86
CA ALA A 163 -23.42 -19.08 -32.65
C ALA A 163 -24.76 -18.48 -33.11
N LYS A 164 -24.99 -17.19 -32.85
CA LYS A 164 -26.19 -16.48 -33.36
C LYS A 164 -26.19 -16.41 -34.89
N ALA A 165 -25.04 -16.16 -35.52
CA ALA A 165 -24.93 -16.13 -36.97
C ALA A 165 -25.18 -17.51 -37.59
N GLN A 166 -24.63 -18.58 -36.99
CA GLN A 166 -24.88 -19.97 -37.39
C GLN A 166 -26.36 -20.33 -37.31
N LEU A 167 -27.04 -20.01 -36.20
CA LEU A 167 -28.48 -20.27 -36.06
C LEU A 167 -29.33 -19.54 -37.12
N ARG A 168 -28.97 -18.29 -37.45
CA ARG A 168 -29.65 -17.54 -38.52
C ARG A 168 -29.41 -18.17 -39.89
N LEU A 169 -28.20 -18.68 -40.13
CA LEU A 169 -27.87 -19.38 -41.37
C LEU A 169 -28.65 -20.69 -41.49
N GLU A 170 -28.75 -21.47 -40.41
CA GLU A 170 -29.54 -22.71 -40.35
C GLU A 170 -31.04 -22.47 -40.57
N ALA A 171 -31.56 -21.29 -40.24
CA ALA A 171 -32.96 -20.92 -40.49
C ALA A 171 -33.25 -20.52 -41.95
N MET A 172 -32.22 -20.21 -42.75
CA MET A 172 -32.38 -19.69 -44.12
C MET A 172 -33.12 -20.65 -45.06
N PRO A 173 -32.84 -21.97 -45.09
CA PRO A 173 -33.52 -22.90 -46.00
C PRO A 173 -35.03 -22.98 -45.75
N ARG A 174 -35.46 -22.85 -44.50
CA ARG A 174 -36.90 -22.81 -44.16
C ARG A 174 -37.54 -21.54 -44.71
N LEU A 175 -36.91 -20.38 -44.51
CA LEU A 175 -37.39 -19.11 -45.07
C LEU A 175 -37.44 -19.13 -46.60
N GLU A 176 -36.44 -19.73 -47.25
CA GLU A 176 -36.43 -19.94 -48.70
C GLU A 176 -37.60 -20.83 -49.14
N THR A 177 -37.87 -21.92 -48.41
CA THR A 177 -39.00 -22.82 -48.69
C THR A 177 -40.33 -22.08 -48.52
N ASP A 178 -40.54 -21.39 -47.40
CA ASP A 178 -41.75 -20.61 -47.13
C ASP A 178 -41.97 -19.52 -48.21
N LEU A 179 -40.90 -18.85 -48.64
CA LEU A 179 -40.95 -17.87 -49.73
C LEU A 179 -41.40 -18.50 -51.06
N THR A 180 -40.88 -19.69 -51.39
CA THR A 180 -41.30 -20.40 -52.60
C THR A 180 -42.77 -20.84 -52.53
N ALA A 181 -43.23 -21.30 -51.37
CA ALA A 181 -44.62 -21.69 -51.15
C ALA A 181 -45.58 -20.49 -51.30
N VAL A 182 -45.29 -19.37 -50.63
CA VAL A 182 -46.11 -18.15 -50.74
C VAL A 182 -46.15 -17.60 -52.16
N ARG A 183 -45.05 -17.70 -52.92
CA ARG A 183 -45.02 -17.32 -54.33
C ARG A 183 -45.93 -18.21 -55.19
N ALA A 184 -45.93 -19.52 -54.94
CA ALA A 184 -46.81 -20.45 -55.64
C ALA A 184 -48.29 -20.16 -55.31
N GLU A 185 -48.63 -19.98 -54.03
CA GLU A 185 -49.98 -19.60 -53.60
C GLU A 185 -50.45 -18.29 -54.25
N LEU A 186 -49.57 -17.28 -54.32
CA LEU A 186 -49.89 -16.00 -54.97
C LEU A 186 -50.17 -16.16 -56.47
N ASP A 187 -49.40 -17.01 -57.16
CA ASP A 187 -49.61 -17.26 -58.59
C ASP A 187 -50.89 -18.06 -58.85
N ASP A 188 -51.25 -19.00 -57.97
CA ASP A 188 -52.53 -19.71 -58.03
C ASP A 188 -53.71 -18.77 -57.77
N GLU A 189 -53.62 -17.88 -56.77
CA GLU A 189 -54.64 -16.86 -56.49
C GLU A 189 -54.82 -15.91 -57.67
N ARG A 190 -53.71 -15.50 -58.31
CA ARG A 190 -53.77 -14.69 -59.55
C ARG A 190 -54.48 -15.43 -60.67
N ARG A 191 -54.19 -16.72 -60.87
CA ARG A 191 -54.87 -17.55 -61.89
C ARG A 191 -56.36 -17.70 -61.59
N ALA A 192 -56.71 -17.97 -60.33
CA ALA A 192 -58.09 -18.07 -59.88
C ALA A 192 -58.84 -16.75 -60.09
N ARG A 193 -58.21 -15.61 -59.76
CA ARG A 193 -58.75 -14.28 -60.02
C ARG A 193 -58.97 -14.02 -61.51
N ILE A 194 -57.99 -14.33 -62.37
CA ILE A 194 -58.14 -14.17 -63.82
C ILE A 194 -59.29 -15.03 -64.35
N ALA A 195 -59.39 -16.29 -63.91
CA ALA A 195 -60.49 -17.18 -64.31
C ALA A 195 -61.86 -16.65 -63.84
N ALA A 196 -61.94 -16.12 -62.61
CA ALA A 196 -63.15 -15.49 -62.09
C ALA A 196 -63.52 -14.23 -62.89
N GLU A 197 -62.55 -13.35 -63.18
CA GLU A 197 -62.74 -12.16 -64.02
C GLU A 197 -63.23 -12.53 -65.43
N GLN A 198 -62.66 -13.57 -66.05
CA GLN A 198 -63.11 -14.10 -67.34
C GLN A 198 -64.55 -14.65 -67.27
N SER A 199 -64.87 -15.42 -66.25
CA SER A 199 -66.23 -15.95 -66.02
C SER A 199 -67.25 -14.81 -65.87
N VAL A 200 -66.94 -13.79 -65.09
CA VAL A 200 -67.77 -12.59 -64.93
C VAL A 200 -67.95 -11.86 -66.27
N ALA A 201 -66.89 -11.71 -67.07
CA ALA A 201 -66.98 -11.09 -68.39
C ALA A 201 -67.89 -11.89 -69.34
N VAL A 202 -67.78 -13.23 -69.37
CA VAL A 202 -68.65 -14.11 -70.17
C VAL A 202 -70.10 -14.03 -69.71
N LEU A 203 -70.37 -14.10 -68.40
CA LEU A 203 -71.71 -13.99 -67.85
C LEU A 203 -72.33 -12.62 -68.14
N ASN A 204 -71.56 -11.54 -68.07
CA ASN A 204 -72.02 -10.20 -68.45
C ASN A 204 -72.35 -10.13 -69.94
N ALA A 205 -71.52 -10.69 -70.83
CA ALA A 205 -71.80 -10.76 -72.25
C ALA A 205 -73.08 -11.56 -72.57
N GLN A 206 -73.26 -12.71 -71.92
CA GLN A 206 -74.48 -13.52 -72.03
C GLN A 206 -75.72 -12.78 -71.51
N LYS A 207 -75.59 -12.05 -70.39
CA LYS A 207 -76.67 -11.22 -69.85
C LYS A 207 -77.09 -10.13 -70.83
N VAL A 208 -76.14 -9.47 -71.48
CA VAL A 208 -76.40 -8.46 -72.51
C VAL A 208 -77.10 -9.08 -73.72
N ASP A 209 -76.60 -10.20 -74.24
CA ASP A 209 -77.22 -10.94 -75.36
C ASP A 209 -78.64 -11.40 -75.04
N LEU A 210 -78.86 -12.02 -73.88
CA LEU A 210 -80.21 -12.45 -73.45
C LEU A 210 -81.15 -11.26 -73.27
N SER A 211 -80.64 -10.14 -72.75
CA SER A 211 -81.43 -8.92 -72.58
C SER A 211 -81.83 -8.33 -73.94
N ALA A 212 -80.91 -8.31 -74.93
CA ALA A 212 -81.20 -7.90 -76.30
C ALA A 212 -82.23 -8.82 -76.97
N ARG A 213 -82.07 -10.14 -76.86
CA ARG A 213 -83.07 -11.11 -77.39
C ARG A 213 -84.44 -10.96 -76.73
N LEU A 214 -84.48 -10.66 -75.44
CA LEU A 214 -85.72 -10.45 -74.71
C LEU A 214 -86.40 -9.14 -75.13
N GLU A 215 -85.62 -8.09 -75.41
CA GLU A 215 -86.11 -6.86 -76.02
C GLU A 215 -86.63 -7.10 -77.44
N ASP A 216 -85.88 -7.79 -78.30
CA ASP A 216 -86.33 -8.18 -79.64
C ASP A 216 -87.63 -9.01 -79.57
N ALA A 217 -87.70 -10.01 -78.70
CA ALA A 217 -88.90 -10.81 -78.50
C ALA A 217 -90.08 -9.96 -78.01
N ARG A 218 -89.86 -8.98 -77.12
CA ARG A 218 -90.89 -8.01 -76.71
C ARG A 218 -91.38 -7.19 -77.90
N THR A 219 -90.47 -6.64 -78.72
CA THR A 219 -90.86 -5.88 -79.92
C THR A 219 -91.61 -6.74 -80.93
N LEU A 220 -91.26 -8.02 -81.09
CA LEU A 220 -91.99 -8.97 -81.93
C LEU A 220 -93.38 -9.27 -81.38
N ILE A 221 -93.51 -9.47 -80.07
CA ILE A 221 -94.81 -9.65 -79.41
C ILE A 221 -95.66 -8.39 -79.60
N GLU A 222 -95.13 -7.19 -79.36
CA GLU A 222 -95.84 -5.92 -79.61
C GLU A 222 -96.29 -5.78 -81.06
N ARG A 223 -95.43 -6.16 -82.03
CA ARG A 223 -95.80 -6.16 -83.46
C ARG A 223 -96.89 -7.20 -83.76
N ALA A 224 -96.77 -8.42 -83.24
CA ALA A 224 -97.75 -9.47 -83.42
C ALA A 224 -99.09 -9.10 -82.78
N GLU A 225 -99.09 -8.49 -81.60
CA GLU A 225 -100.28 -7.92 -80.95
C GLU A 225 -100.90 -6.82 -81.80
N ALA A 226 -100.09 -5.90 -82.35
CA ALA A 226 -100.57 -4.88 -83.27
C ALA A 226 -101.14 -5.47 -84.57
N GLU A 227 -100.55 -6.52 -85.12
CA GLU A 227 -101.07 -7.26 -86.27
C GLU A 227 -102.36 -8.01 -85.95
N VAL A 228 -102.45 -8.65 -84.79
CA VAL A 228 -103.69 -9.29 -84.31
C VAL A 228 -104.79 -8.26 -84.11
N GLU A 229 -104.48 -7.09 -83.55
CA GLU A 229 -105.45 -6.00 -83.42
C GLU A 229 -105.86 -5.45 -84.79
N ARG A 230 -104.93 -5.27 -85.73
CA ARG A 230 -105.27 -4.92 -87.13
C ARG A 230 -106.17 -5.98 -87.76
N ALA A 231 -105.80 -7.25 -87.69
CA ALA A 231 -106.59 -8.37 -88.21
C ALA A 231 -107.96 -8.46 -87.53
N ARG A 232 -108.08 -8.16 -86.23
CA ARG A 232 -109.36 -8.05 -85.52
C ARG A 232 -110.19 -6.88 -86.03
N THR A 233 -109.59 -5.71 -86.25
CA THR A 233 -110.30 -4.55 -86.82
C THR A 233 -110.75 -4.82 -88.27
N GLU A 234 -109.91 -5.47 -89.07
CA GLU A 234 -110.22 -5.89 -90.44
C GLU A 234 -111.30 -6.98 -90.45
N ALA A 235 -111.24 -7.96 -89.55
CA ALA A 235 -112.27 -8.98 -89.40
C ALA A 235 -113.60 -8.39 -88.92
N ARG A 236 -113.58 -7.36 -88.05
CA ARG A 236 -114.77 -6.57 -87.70
C ARG A 236 -115.32 -5.83 -88.91
N ALA A 237 -114.48 -5.14 -89.68
CA ALA A 237 -114.88 -4.45 -90.90
C ALA A 237 -115.43 -5.41 -91.97
N ALA A 238 -114.80 -6.58 -92.17
CA ALA A 238 -115.26 -7.63 -93.06
C ALA A 238 -116.56 -8.28 -92.57
N GLY A 239 -116.72 -8.43 -91.25
CA GLY A 239 -117.97 -8.85 -90.61
C GLY A 239 -119.11 -7.86 -90.86
N GLU A 240 -118.83 -6.56 -90.77
CA GLU A 240 -119.78 -5.48 -91.11
C GLU A 240 -120.14 -5.46 -92.60
N GLN A 241 -119.16 -5.66 -93.50
CA GLN A 241 -119.38 -5.78 -94.95
C GLN A 241 -120.16 -7.06 -95.31
N ALA A 242 -119.91 -8.18 -94.64
CA ALA A 242 -120.68 -9.41 -94.80
C ALA A 242 -122.11 -9.26 -94.29
N ALA A 243 -122.33 -8.50 -93.22
CA ALA A 243 -123.67 -8.13 -92.75
C ALA A 243 -124.41 -7.23 -93.78
N GLN A 244 -123.70 -6.30 -94.43
CA GLN A 244 -124.26 -5.48 -95.51
C GLN A 244 -124.61 -6.29 -96.77
N LEU A 245 -123.77 -7.25 -97.18
CA LEU A 245 -124.05 -8.15 -98.33
C LEU A 245 -125.19 -9.12 -98.04
N ARG A 246 -125.32 -9.62 -96.81
CA ARG A 246 -126.44 -10.49 -96.38
C ARG A 246 -127.77 -9.73 -96.35
N GLY A 247 -127.74 -8.40 -96.23
CA GLY A 247 -128.89 -7.52 -96.45
C GLY A 247 -129.32 -7.39 -97.93
N GLN A 248 -128.42 -7.64 -98.89
CA GLN A 248 -128.70 -7.45 -100.32
C GLN A 248 -129.22 -8.71 -101.05
N THR A 249 -128.99 -9.91 -100.53
CA THR A 249 -129.37 -11.19 -101.19
C THR A 249 -130.71 -11.80 -100.73
N GLY A 250 -131.54 -11.06 -99.99
CA GLY A 250 -132.80 -11.55 -99.40
C GLY A 250 -134.10 -11.32 -100.22
N ARG A 251 -134.05 -11.11 -101.55
CA ARG A 251 -135.29 -10.84 -102.34
C ARG A 251 -135.29 -11.48 -103.75
N ARG A 252 -135.71 -12.75 -103.87
CA ARG A 252 -136.74 -13.28 -104.83
C ARG A 252 -136.77 -14.84 -104.90
N PRO A 253 -137.93 -15.47 -105.22
CA PRO A 253 -138.15 -16.92 -105.06
C PRO A 253 -138.28 -17.74 -106.37
N ALA A 254 -138.09 -19.08 -106.32
CA ALA A 254 -138.93 -20.12 -106.97
C ALA A 254 -138.51 -21.59 -106.65
N LYS A 255 -139.54 -22.45 -106.55
CA LYS A 255 -139.71 -23.92 -106.29
C LYS A 255 -139.06 -24.85 -107.35
N ARG A 256 -138.85 -26.19 -107.25
CA ARG A 256 -138.91 -27.30 -106.25
C ARG A 256 -138.70 -28.63 -107.05
N VAL A 257 -138.18 -29.73 -106.45
CA VAL A 257 -138.58 -31.19 -106.59
C VAL A 257 -137.60 -32.09 -105.80
N LYS A 258 -138.07 -33.28 -105.36
CA LYS A 258 -137.69 -34.16 -104.23
C LYS A 258 -136.80 -35.38 -104.56
N ALA A 259 -136.13 -35.97 -103.53
CA ALA A 259 -136.09 -37.41 -103.11
C ALA A 259 -135.22 -37.56 -101.81
N LYS A 260 -135.71 -38.02 -100.63
CA LYS A 260 -135.93 -39.39 -100.05
C LYS A 260 -134.67 -39.99 -99.34
N LEU A 261 -134.55 -39.86 -98.00
CA LEU A 261 -134.76 -40.83 -96.85
C LEU A 261 -133.58 -41.81 -96.60
N PRO A 262 -133.45 -42.45 -95.41
CA PRO A 262 -134.33 -42.50 -94.21
C PRO A 262 -133.96 -41.54 -93.06
#